data_AF-A0AAV4IAA7-F1
#
_entry.id   AF-A0AAV4IAA7-F1
#
_cell.length_a   1.000
_cell.length_b   1.000
_cell.length_c   1.000
_cell.angle_alpha   90.00
_cell.angle_beta   90.00
_cell.angle_gamma   90.00
#
_symmetry.space_group_name_H-M   'P 1'
#
loop_
_entity.id
_entity.type
_entity.pdbx_description
1 polymer ?
#
loop_
_entity_poly.entity_id
_entity_poly.type
_entity_poly.pdbx_seq_one_letter_code
_entity_poly.pdbx_strand_id
1 'polypeptide(L)'
;MRNWDVRNEKGQCMSDEDREDATFVCKHLGIPLYEVDFVKQYWNEVFSEMIRDYQNGITPNPDILCNRHVKFNYFVKYATTKLEGHAIATGHYARTSVGYNLSEINSQEGSGIVVTVCIV
;
A
#
# COMPACT_ATOMS: atom_id res chain seq x y z
N MET A 1 -3.93 4.20 0.80
CA MET A 1 -2.85 5.12 0.32
C MET A 1 -3.45 5.94 -0.81
N ARG A 2 -3.09 7.21 -1.02
CA ARG A 2 -3.61 7.93 -2.19
C ARG A 2 -2.68 7.76 -3.39
N ASN A 3 -3.08 6.92 -4.34
CA ASN A 3 -2.28 6.59 -5.53
C ASN A 3 -2.78 7.27 -6.81
N TRP A 4 -3.97 7.89 -6.77
CA TRP A 4 -4.58 8.57 -7.91
C TRP A 4 -5.18 9.90 -7.49
N ASP A 5 -5.13 10.89 -8.36
CA ASP A 5 -5.69 12.23 -8.11
C ASP A 5 -6.82 12.51 -9.10
N VAL A 6 -8.05 12.53 -8.58
CA VAL A 6 -9.27 12.75 -9.36
C VAL A 6 -9.59 14.23 -9.58
N ARG A 7 -8.76 15.17 -9.08
CA ARG A 7 -9.03 16.63 -9.20
C ARG A 7 -9.18 17.11 -10.65
N ASN A 8 -8.67 16.35 -11.62
CA ASN A 8 -8.79 16.65 -13.05
C ASN A 8 -9.79 15.74 -13.80
N GLU A 9 -10.55 14.90 -13.08
CA GLU A 9 -11.53 13.97 -13.65
C GLU A 9 -12.96 14.41 -13.33
N LYS A 10 -13.91 14.09 -14.22
CA LYS A 10 -15.33 14.45 -14.05
C LYS A 10 -16.12 13.44 -13.20
N GLY A 11 -15.44 12.66 -12.35
CA GLY A 11 -16.02 11.58 -11.55
C GLY A 11 -16.21 11.93 -10.07
N GLN A 12 -17.06 11.16 -9.38
CA GLN A 12 -17.11 11.18 -7.91
C GLN A 12 -15.84 10.53 -7.34
N CYS A 13 -15.24 11.18 -6.34
CA CYS A 13 -14.07 10.69 -5.65
C CYS A 13 -14.46 9.59 -4.65
N MET A 14 -14.24 8.33 -5.00
CA MET A 14 -14.44 7.21 -4.06
C MET A 14 -13.36 7.16 -2.97
N SER A 15 -12.21 7.81 -3.19
CA SER A 15 -11.09 7.80 -2.25
C SER A 15 -11.42 8.47 -0.91
N ASP A 16 -12.38 9.40 -0.88
CA ASP A 16 -12.82 10.02 0.37
C ASP A 16 -13.70 9.08 1.19
N GLU A 17 -14.56 8.28 0.54
CA GLU A 17 -15.38 7.25 1.17
C GLU A 17 -14.50 6.12 1.72
N ASP A 18 -13.53 5.63 0.93
CA ASP A 18 -12.56 4.62 1.39
C ASP A 18 -11.76 5.11 2.62
N ARG A 19 -11.43 6.41 2.65
CA ARG A 19 -10.75 7.03 3.79
C ARG A 19 -11.65 7.09 5.03
N GLU A 20 -12.94 7.33 4.88
CA GLU A 20 -13.90 7.31 5.98
C GLU A 20 -14.08 5.91 6.55
N ASP A 21 -14.18 4.88 5.71
CA ASP A 21 -14.24 3.48 6.12
C ASP A 21 -12.96 3.06 6.86
N ALA A 22 -11.78 3.40 6.31
CA ALA A 22 -10.51 3.17 6.97
C ALA A 22 -10.44 3.87 8.34
N THR A 23 -10.92 5.11 8.43
CA THR A 23 -10.97 5.88 9.67
C THR A 23 -11.89 5.21 10.69
N PHE A 24 -13.06 4.74 10.27
CA PHE A 24 -14.01 4.04 11.12
C PHE A 24 -13.39 2.76 11.71
N VAL A 25 -12.78 1.92 10.87
CA VAL A 25 -12.14 0.67 11.29
C VAL A 25 -10.96 0.92 12.23
N CYS A 26 -10.08 1.88 11.89
CA CYS A 26 -8.94 2.22 12.73
C CYS A 26 -9.37 2.75 14.11
N LYS A 27 -10.40 3.60 14.16
CA LYS A 27 -10.99 4.07 15.43
C LYS A 27 -11.59 2.93 16.24
N HIS A 28 -12.32 2.02 15.60
CA HIS A 28 -12.92 0.87 16.27
C HIS A 28 -11.87 -0.06 16.89
N LEU A 29 -10.74 -0.25 16.20
CA LEU A 29 -9.63 -1.10 16.67
C LEU A 29 -8.63 -0.38 17.58
N GLY A 30 -8.75 0.94 17.74
CA GLY A 30 -7.80 1.74 18.53
C GLY A 30 -6.40 1.85 17.93
N ILE A 31 -6.28 1.76 16.60
CA ILE A 31 -5.00 1.88 15.89
C ILE A 31 -4.90 3.22 15.14
N PRO A 32 -3.70 3.83 15.03
CA PRO A 32 -3.53 5.06 14.28
C PRO A 32 -3.69 4.84 12.77
N LEU A 33 -4.33 5.80 12.08
CA LEU A 33 -4.42 5.85 10.63
C LEU A 33 -3.46 6.91 10.09
N TYR A 34 -2.64 6.53 9.10
CA TYR A 34 -1.74 7.42 8.39
C TYR A 34 -2.11 7.46 6.91
N GLU A 35 -2.19 8.65 6.34
CA GLU A 35 -2.36 8.85 4.91
C GLU A 35 -1.01 9.20 4.27
N VAL A 36 -0.73 8.58 3.12
CA VAL A 36 0.46 8.87 2.32
C VAL A 36 0.05 8.99 0.85
N ASP A 37 0.62 10.00 0.19
CA ASP A 37 0.42 10.28 -1.23
C ASP A 37 1.53 9.63 -2.05
N PHE A 38 1.13 8.72 -2.95
CA PHE A 38 1.97 8.10 -3.95
C PHE A 38 1.48 8.35 -5.39
N VAL A 39 0.69 9.40 -5.62
CA VAL A 39 0.13 9.74 -6.94
C VAL A 39 1.23 9.86 -7.98
N LYS A 40 2.33 10.57 -7.65
CA LYS A 40 3.46 10.77 -8.55
C LYS A 40 4.17 9.45 -8.89
N GLN A 41 4.37 8.60 -7.89
CA GLN A 41 5.04 7.31 -8.03
C GLN A 41 4.19 6.36 -8.88
N TYR A 42 2.90 6.28 -8.60
CA TYR A 42 1.96 5.48 -9.39
C TYR A 42 1.89 5.95 -10.84
N TRP A 43 1.81 7.27 -11.07
CA TRP A 43 1.78 7.82 -12.42
C TRP A 43 3.02 7.44 -13.24
N ASN A 44 4.20 7.56 -12.65
CA ASN A 44 5.46 7.34 -13.35
C ASN A 44 5.79 5.85 -13.55
N GLU A 45 5.55 5.02 -12.53
CA GLU A 45 6.04 3.63 -12.48
C GLU A 45 4.96 2.60 -12.86
N VAL A 46 3.68 2.99 -12.87
CA VAL A 46 2.56 2.09 -13.20
C VAL A 46 1.81 2.60 -14.41
N PHE A 47 1.26 3.81 -14.32
CA PHE A 47 0.34 4.32 -15.35
C PHE A 47 1.07 4.62 -16.67
N SER A 48 2.22 5.29 -16.63
CA SER A 48 3.01 5.60 -17.82
C SER A 48 3.48 4.32 -18.54
N GLU A 49 3.82 3.27 -17.80
CA GLU A 49 4.19 1.96 -18.36
C GLU A 49 2.99 1.28 -19.02
N MET A 50 1.84 1.29 -18.35
CA MET A 50 0.58 0.77 -18.90
C MET A 50 0.22 1.43 -20.23
N ILE A 51 0.34 2.77 -20.34
CA ILE A 51 0.07 3.49 -21.60
C ILE A 51 1.07 3.08 -22.69
N ARG A 52 2.35 2.95 -22.37
CA ARG A 52 3.38 2.50 -23.32
C ARG A 52 3.08 1.08 -23.84
N ASP A 53 2.65 0.18 -22.96
CA ASP A 53 2.29 -1.18 -23.34
C ASP A 53 1.08 -1.21 -24.28
N TYR A 54 0.04 -0.43 -23.98
CA TYR A 54 -1.11 -0.29 -24.88
C TYR A 54 -0.70 0.27 -26.25
N GLN A 55 0.19 1.26 -26.30
CA GLN A 55 0.72 1.82 -27.56
C GLN A 55 1.46 0.78 -28.41
N ASN A 56 2.03 -0.24 -27.77
CA ASN A 56 2.72 -1.35 -28.44
C ASN A 56 1.82 -2.56 -28.73
N GLY A 57 0.50 -2.44 -28.52
CA GLY A 57 -0.46 -3.53 -28.73
C GLY A 57 -0.40 -4.63 -27.66
N ILE A 58 0.23 -4.36 -26.53
CA ILE A 58 0.28 -5.27 -25.37
C ILE A 58 -0.95 -4.98 -24.50
N THR A 59 -1.53 -6.03 -23.91
CA THR A 59 -2.54 -5.88 -22.85
C THR A 59 -1.82 -5.91 -21.50
N PRO A 60 -1.59 -4.75 -20.85
CA PRO A 60 -0.87 -4.68 -19.59
C PRO A 60 -1.74 -5.17 -18.42
N ASN A 61 -1.07 -5.57 -17.34
CA ASN A 61 -1.67 -5.74 -16.03
C ASN A 61 -1.02 -4.74 -15.05
N PRO A 62 -1.63 -3.57 -14.82
CA PRO A 62 -1.05 -2.53 -13.97
C PRO A 62 -0.97 -2.92 -12.50
N ASP A 63 -1.77 -3.89 -12.03
CA ASP A 63 -1.75 -4.33 -10.62
C ASP A 63 -0.44 -5.04 -10.25
N ILE A 64 0.18 -5.74 -11.22
CA ILE A 64 1.50 -6.35 -11.03
C ILE A 64 2.53 -5.25 -10.73
N LEU A 65 2.49 -4.16 -11.49
CA LEU A 65 3.39 -3.02 -11.30
C LEU A 65 3.05 -2.24 -10.01
N CYS A 66 1.77 -2.04 -9.71
CA CYS A 66 1.33 -1.41 -8.46
C CYS A 66 1.86 -2.17 -7.23
N ASN A 67 1.74 -3.50 -7.23
CA ASN A 67 2.28 -4.33 -6.16
C ASN A 67 3.81 -4.20 -6.09
N ARG A 68 4.51 -4.32 -7.23
CA ARG A 68 5.98 -4.28 -7.29
C ARG A 68 6.57 -2.93 -6.87
N HIS A 69 6.04 -1.83 -7.40
CA HIS A 69 6.60 -0.50 -7.24
C HIS A 69 5.98 0.24 -6.06
N VAL A 70 4.65 0.22 -5.91
CA VAL A 70 3.95 1.00 -4.87
C VAL A 70 3.86 0.22 -3.57
N LYS A 71 3.15 -0.91 -3.55
CA LYS A 71 2.81 -1.60 -2.28
C LYS A 71 4.01 -2.26 -1.61
N PHE A 72 4.89 -2.92 -2.36
CA PHE A 72 6.03 -3.66 -1.79
C PHE A 72 7.37 -2.94 -1.92
N ASN A 73 7.38 -1.68 -2.40
CA ASN A 73 8.59 -0.87 -2.46
C ASN A 73 8.39 0.51 -1.82
N TYR A 74 7.64 1.44 -2.43
CA TYR A 74 7.44 2.78 -1.82
C TYR A 74 6.74 2.74 -0.46
N PHE A 75 5.68 1.94 -0.33
CA PHE A 75 4.99 1.79 0.96
C PHE A 75 5.86 1.10 2.01
N VAL A 76 6.58 0.03 1.65
CA VAL A 76 7.52 -0.63 2.58
C VAL A 76 8.57 0.35 3.09
N LYS A 77 9.17 1.15 2.20
CA LYS A 77 10.13 2.20 2.58
C LYS A 77 9.52 3.25 3.50
N TYR A 78 8.29 3.68 3.22
CA TYR A 78 7.58 4.63 4.08
C TYR A 78 7.31 4.02 5.46
N ALA A 79 6.78 2.80 5.50
CA ALA A 79 6.48 2.09 6.74
C ALA A 79 7.72 1.92 7.63
N THR A 80 8.86 1.54 7.07
CA THR A 80 10.08 1.31 7.85
C THR A 80 10.78 2.61 8.25
N THR A 81 10.83 3.62 7.37
CA THR A 81 11.63 4.85 7.61
C THR A 81 10.86 5.99 8.26
N LYS A 82 9.53 6.01 8.16
CA LYS A 82 8.68 7.09 8.69
C LYS A 82 7.78 6.64 9.83
N LEU A 83 7.34 5.38 9.80
CA LEU A 83 6.48 4.82 10.84
C LEU A 83 7.21 3.83 11.75
N GLU A 84 8.51 3.59 11.52
CA GLU A 84 9.35 2.68 12.31
C GLU A 84 8.75 1.27 12.42
N GLY A 85 7.99 0.85 11.42
CA GLY A 85 7.35 -0.47 11.38
C GLY A 85 8.38 -1.57 11.17
N HIS A 86 8.33 -2.62 12.00
CA HIS A 86 9.18 -3.81 11.90
C HIS A 86 8.68 -4.79 10.84
N ALA A 87 7.37 -4.78 10.57
CA ALA A 87 6.74 -5.60 9.54
C ALA A 87 5.61 -4.83 8.85
N ILE A 88 5.23 -5.29 7.67
CA ILE A 88 4.04 -4.79 6.97
C ILE A 88 2.98 -5.87 6.82
N ALA A 89 1.72 -5.47 6.79
CA ALA A 89 0.60 -6.33 6.46
C ALA A 89 -0.23 -5.71 5.33
N THR A 90 -0.90 -6.55 4.53
CA THR A 90 -1.80 -6.13 3.46
C THR A 90 -3.01 -7.05 3.43
N GLY A 91 -4.12 -6.60 2.85
CA GLY A 91 -5.33 -7.44 2.66
C GLY A 91 -5.23 -8.48 1.54
N HIS A 92 -4.04 -8.73 0.95
CA HIS A 92 -3.91 -9.75 -0.09
C HIS A 92 -4.19 -11.14 0.49
N TYR A 93 -5.01 -11.92 -0.22
CA TYR A 93 -5.23 -13.32 0.08
C TYR A 93 -4.03 -14.16 -0.38
N ALA A 94 -2.95 -14.13 0.42
CA ALA A 94 -1.71 -14.82 0.16
C ALA A 94 -1.05 -15.22 1.48
N ARG A 95 -0.07 -16.13 1.41
CA ARG A 95 0.73 -16.56 2.57
C ARG A 95 2.20 -16.47 2.25
N THR A 96 2.99 -16.02 3.22
CA THR A 96 4.45 -16.05 3.13
C THR A 96 4.97 -17.48 3.36
N SER A 97 6.18 -17.77 2.90
CA SER A 97 6.83 -19.06 3.17
C SER A 97 7.11 -19.32 4.66
N VAL A 98 7.01 -18.29 5.50
CA VAL A 98 7.34 -18.32 6.93
C VAL A 98 6.15 -18.74 7.82
N GLY A 99 4.97 -18.95 7.25
CA GLY A 99 3.79 -19.40 8.00
C GLY A 99 3.25 -18.35 8.98
N TYR A 100 2.80 -18.79 10.17
CA TYR A 100 2.14 -17.91 11.16
C TYR A 100 3.10 -17.30 12.18
N ASN A 101 4.37 -17.74 12.24
CA ASN A 101 5.33 -17.33 13.28
C ASN A 101 6.14 -16.11 12.87
N LEU A 102 5.52 -14.93 12.90
CA LEU A 102 6.21 -13.65 12.71
C LEU A 102 7.22 -13.34 13.84
N SER A 103 7.01 -13.89 15.04
CA SER A 103 7.87 -13.70 16.21
C SER A 103 9.26 -14.35 16.09
N GLU A 104 9.43 -15.32 15.19
CA GLU A 104 10.72 -16.01 15.00
C GLU A 104 11.67 -15.23 14.06
N ILE A 105 11.15 -14.22 13.34
CA ILE A 105 11.88 -13.52 12.27
C ILE A 105 12.78 -12.39 12.81
N ASN A 106 12.50 -11.87 14.01
CA ASN A 106 13.32 -10.87 14.68
C ASN A 106 13.39 -11.15 16.19
N SER A 107 14.26 -12.08 16.58
CA SER A 107 14.59 -12.39 17.98
C SER A 107 15.69 -11.48 18.54
N GLN A 108 15.70 -10.19 18.18
CA GLN A 108 16.54 -9.19 18.83
C GLN A 108 15.69 -8.15 19.54
N GLU A 109 15.86 -8.18 20.88
CA GLU A 109 15.37 -7.25 21.90
C GLU A 109 13.87 -7.30 22.18
N GLY A 110 13.52 -7.52 23.45
CA GLY A 110 12.16 -7.80 23.95
C GLY A 110 11.19 -6.62 23.91
N SER A 111 11.15 -5.92 22.77
CA SER A 111 10.16 -4.91 22.40
C SER A 111 9.14 -5.53 21.44
N GLY A 112 7.87 -5.13 21.54
CA GLY A 112 6.80 -5.67 20.70
C GLY A 112 7.04 -5.42 19.20
N ILE A 113 6.52 -6.29 18.33
CA ILE A 113 6.55 -6.08 16.88
C ILE A 113 5.53 -5.01 16.50
N VAL A 114 6.00 -3.89 15.93
CA VAL A 114 5.14 -2.87 15.32
C VAL A 114 4.85 -3.29 13.87
N VAL A 115 3.58 -3.54 13.57
CA VAL A 115 3.13 -3.92 12.22
C VAL A 115 2.42 -2.74 11.58
N THR A 116 2.90 -2.31 10.41
CA THR A 116 2.25 -1.28 9.61
C THR A 116 1.32 -1.92 8.60
N VAL A 117 0.01 -1.67 8.73
CA VAL A 117 -1.01 -2.22 7.82
C VAL A 117 -1.21 -1.30 6.64
N CYS A 118 -1.14 -1.87 5.43
CA CYS A 118 -1.50 -1.22 4.19
C CYS A 118 -3.03 -1.30 4.00
N ILE A 119 -3.70 -0.16 4.10
CA ILE A 119 -5.10 0.00 3.69
C ILE A 119 -5.06 0.60 2.28
N VAL A 120 -5.58 -0.15 1.31
CA VAL A 120 -5.63 0.27 -0.10
C VAL A 120 -6.69 1.33 -0.23
#